data_AF-A0A353KYB4-F1
#
_entry.id   AF-A0A353KYB4-F1
#
_cell.length_a   1.000
_cell.length_b   1.000
_cell.length_c   1.000
_cell.angle_alpha   90.00
_cell.angle_beta   90.00
_cell.angle_gamma   90.00
#
_symmetry.space_group_name_H-M   'P 1'
#
loop_
_entity.id
_entity.type
_entity.pdbx_description
1 polymer ?
#
loop_
_entity_poly.entity_id
_entity_poly.type
_entity_poly.pdbx_seq_one_letter_code
_entity_poly.pdbx_strand_id
1 'polypeptide(L)'
;MKLFSISIIILISTIIFFSSCEKEDLEINDPPYDLFSTTDLSGFGNRPGKPSVTPYFFPENIEISIPILSFDTGAYNHYGYGWGGTAYFTLINNNNFNVDVTFPERLVIIADDDSSQNNILLYPIKIPLLAKESRKISLTMFCTNKEKCIWDPHYEIIGQSNNEQIFRLTNHLKNKSETAIAIIDQYSDLQDILSTITDGNGLTQADLDIISSW
;
A
#
# COMPACT_ATOMS: atom_id res chain seq x y z
N MET A 1 -1.67 37.96 69.34
CA MET A 1 -2.60 36.91 68.84
C MET A 1 -2.67 36.99 67.32
N LYS A 2 -1.62 36.51 66.65
CA LYS A 2 -1.44 36.42 65.19
C LYS A 2 -0.39 35.33 65.02
N LEU A 3 -0.78 34.11 64.66
CA LEU A 3 0.13 33.03 64.21
C LEU A 3 -0.58 31.71 63.82
N PHE A 4 -1.91 31.67 63.70
CA PHE A 4 -2.65 30.40 63.49
C PHE A 4 -3.35 30.24 62.13
N SER A 5 -3.00 31.05 61.13
CA SER A 5 -3.71 31.03 59.83
C SER A 5 -2.84 30.67 58.62
N ILE A 6 -1.59 30.23 58.80
CA ILE A 6 -0.65 29.94 57.68
C ILE A 6 -0.29 28.45 57.55
N SER A 7 -0.88 27.56 58.37
CA SER A 7 -0.52 26.12 58.34
C SER A 7 -1.51 25.20 57.61
N ILE A 8 -2.62 25.72 57.05
CA ILE A 8 -3.64 24.86 56.38
C ILE A 8 -3.49 24.87 54.85
N ILE A 9 -2.80 25.84 54.25
CA ILE A 9 -2.71 25.94 52.78
C ILE A 9 -1.65 24.98 52.18
N ILE A 10 -0.70 24.49 52.99
CA ILE A 10 0.39 23.61 52.49
C ILE A 10 -0.05 22.13 52.41
N LEU A 11 -1.13 21.72 53.08
CA LEU A 11 -1.55 20.31 53.10
C LEU A 11 -2.41 19.87 51.91
N ILE A 12 -2.86 20.81 51.05
CA ILE A 12 -3.73 20.50 49.89
C ILE A 12 -2.92 20.33 48.59
N SER A 13 -1.66 20.75 48.53
CA SER A 13 -0.86 20.70 47.29
C SER A 13 -0.08 19.40 47.04
N THR A 14 -0.22 18.38 47.90
CA THR A 14 0.57 17.13 47.80
C THR A 14 -0.23 15.88 47.41
N ILE A 15 -1.51 16.01 47.04
CA ILE A 15 -2.37 14.85 46.69
C ILE A 15 -2.55 14.66 45.16
N ILE A 16 -1.99 15.52 44.29
CA ILE A 16 -2.28 15.48 42.83
C ILE A 16 -1.09 15.00 41.97
N PHE A 17 -0.31 14.00 42.39
CA PHE A 17 0.79 13.48 41.54
C PHE A 17 0.96 11.96 41.48
N PHE A 18 -0.11 11.19 41.73
CA PHE A 18 -0.13 9.76 41.40
C PHE A 18 -1.38 9.36 40.63
N SER A 19 -1.73 10.11 39.58
CA SER A 19 -2.40 9.50 38.42
C SER A 19 -1.33 8.80 37.59
N SER A 20 -0.92 7.62 38.06
CA SER A 20 -0.27 6.62 37.22
C SER A 20 -1.29 6.28 36.14
N CYS A 21 -1.05 6.78 34.94
CA CYS A 21 -1.77 6.40 33.74
C CYS A 21 -1.44 4.91 33.50
N GLU A 22 -2.29 4.01 34.00
CA GLU A 22 -2.36 2.66 33.42
C GLU A 22 -2.66 2.88 31.94
N LYS A 23 -1.71 2.48 31.08
CA LYS A 23 -2.01 2.27 29.68
C LYS A 23 -3.08 1.17 29.68
N GLU A 24 -4.34 1.56 29.50
CA GLU A 24 -5.34 0.64 29.01
C GLU A 24 -4.81 0.15 27.66
N ASP A 25 -4.43 -1.12 27.63
CA ASP A 25 -4.25 -1.85 26.39
C ASP A 25 -5.61 -1.80 25.69
N LEU A 26 -5.73 -0.85 24.75
CA LEU A 26 -6.81 -0.86 23.79
C LEU A 26 -6.66 -2.17 23.04
N GLU A 27 -7.48 -3.15 23.41
CA GLU A 27 -7.83 -4.24 22.52
C GLU A 27 -8.30 -3.59 21.22
N ILE A 28 -7.39 -3.56 20.24
CA ILE A 28 -7.72 -3.28 18.86
C ILE A 28 -8.64 -4.43 18.48
N ASN A 29 -9.94 -4.18 18.63
CA ASN A 29 -10.96 -4.99 18.01
C ASN A 29 -10.74 -4.83 16.51
N ASP A 30 -9.91 -5.72 15.96
CA ASP A 30 -9.73 -5.85 14.52
C ASP A 30 -11.14 -5.90 13.90
N PRO A 31 -11.47 -4.97 12.99
CA PRO A 31 -12.78 -4.99 12.36
C PRO A 31 -13.01 -6.37 11.71
N PRO A 32 -14.25 -6.87 11.73
CA PRO A 32 -14.54 -8.22 11.23
C PRO A 32 -13.99 -8.35 9.81
N TYR A 33 -13.11 -9.35 9.62
CA TYR A 33 -12.53 -9.72 8.34
C TYR A 33 -13.62 -9.70 7.26
N ASP A 34 -13.40 -8.86 6.24
CA ASP A 34 -14.37 -8.53 5.19
C ASP A 34 -14.86 -9.79 4.47
N LEU A 35 -16.17 -9.87 4.21
CA LEU A 35 -16.91 -11.02 3.65
C LEU A 35 -16.51 -11.38 2.19
N PHE A 36 -15.47 -10.74 1.65
CA PHE A 36 -14.98 -10.90 0.30
C PHE A 36 -13.49 -11.25 0.21
N SER A 37 -12.83 -11.53 1.35
CA SER A 37 -11.43 -11.96 1.33
C SER A 37 -11.28 -13.44 0.95
N THR A 38 -10.28 -13.76 0.13
CA THR A 38 -9.90 -15.13 -0.22
C THR A 38 -8.50 -15.44 0.30
N THR A 39 -8.25 -16.71 0.63
CA THR A 39 -6.89 -17.20 0.92
C THR A 39 -6.21 -17.77 -0.33
N ASP A 40 -6.89 -17.77 -1.48
CA ASP A 40 -6.35 -18.21 -2.76
C ASP A 40 -5.19 -17.31 -3.22
N LEU A 41 -4.11 -17.96 -3.65
CA LEU A 41 -2.87 -17.35 -4.14
C LEU A 41 -2.60 -17.71 -5.61
N SER A 42 -3.60 -18.21 -6.35
CA SER A 42 -3.50 -18.46 -7.79
C SER A 42 -2.98 -17.21 -8.52
N GLY A 43 -2.05 -17.39 -9.46
CA GLY A 43 -1.41 -16.30 -10.20
C GLY A 43 -0.44 -15.40 -9.41
N PHE A 44 -0.28 -15.62 -8.09
CA PHE A 44 0.82 -15.05 -7.30
C PHE A 44 1.98 -16.04 -7.21
N GLY A 45 3.20 -15.51 -7.14
CA GLY A 45 4.42 -16.30 -7.16
C GLY A 45 4.57 -17.11 -8.44
N ASN A 46 5.02 -18.36 -8.27
CA ASN A 46 5.09 -19.35 -9.34
C ASN A 46 3.79 -20.17 -9.50
N ARG A 47 2.69 -19.80 -8.82
CA ARG A 47 1.44 -20.56 -8.91
C ARG A 47 0.70 -20.24 -10.22
N PRO A 48 0.14 -21.24 -10.90
CA PRO A 48 -0.62 -21.02 -12.13
C PRO A 48 -1.92 -20.25 -11.85
N GLY A 49 -2.55 -19.76 -12.92
CA GLY A 49 -3.83 -19.05 -12.88
C GLY A 49 -3.68 -17.53 -12.82
N LYS A 50 -4.78 -16.82 -12.57
CA LYS A 50 -4.80 -15.37 -12.38
C LYS A 50 -5.13 -15.04 -10.92
N PRO A 51 -4.55 -13.97 -10.36
CA PRO A 51 -4.95 -13.46 -9.05
C PRO A 51 -6.45 -13.19 -9.00
N SER A 52 -7.06 -13.58 -7.88
CA SER A 52 -8.44 -13.20 -7.61
C SER A 52 -8.47 -11.70 -7.26
N VAL A 53 -9.36 -10.98 -7.93
CA VAL A 53 -9.42 -9.51 -7.86
C VAL A 53 -10.85 -9.01 -7.92
N THR A 54 -11.09 -7.88 -7.27
CA THR A 54 -12.24 -7.02 -7.55
C THR A 54 -11.86 -6.10 -8.71
N PRO A 55 -12.60 -6.09 -9.84
CA PRO A 55 -12.29 -5.23 -10.98
C PRO A 55 -12.18 -3.77 -10.57
N TYR A 56 -11.15 -3.09 -11.09
CA TYR A 56 -10.95 -1.66 -10.93
C TYR A 56 -11.39 -0.94 -12.20
N PHE A 57 -12.14 0.15 -12.03
CA PHE A 57 -12.59 1.00 -13.13
C PHE A 57 -12.06 2.41 -12.91
N PHE A 58 -11.54 3.01 -13.98
CA PHE A 58 -11.18 4.41 -13.97
C PHE A 58 -12.44 5.29 -13.80
N PRO A 59 -12.30 6.51 -13.25
CA PRO A 59 -13.37 7.50 -13.27
C PRO A 59 -13.86 7.78 -14.69
N GLU A 60 -15.07 8.32 -14.82
CA GLU A 60 -15.66 8.63 -16.12
C GLU A 60 -14.76 9.53 -16.98
N ASN A 61 -14.60 9.18 -18.25
CA ASN A 61 -13.77 9.88 -19.24
C ASN A 61 -12.28 9.99 -18.85
N ILE A 62 -11.80 9.07 -18.01
CA ILE A 62 -10.37 8.85 -17.77
C ILE A 62 -9.94 7.61 -18.55
N GLU A 63 -8.85 7.74 -19.29
CA GLU A 63 -8.28 6.66 -20.10
C GLU A 63 -6.79 6.51 -19.82
N ILE A 64 -6.26 5.32 -20.10
CA ILE A 64 -4.82 5.07 -20.15
C ILE A 64 -4.40 4.64 -21.55
N SER A 65 -3.19 5.00 -21.96
CA SER A 65 -2.61 4.47 -23.19
C SER A 65 -2.30 2.98 -23.02
N ILE A 66 -2.62 2.20 -24.05
CA ILE A 66 -2.21 0.81 -24.19
C ILE A 66 -1.22 0.66 -25.36
N PRO A 67 -0.25 -0.27 -25.29
CA PRO A 67 0.05 -1.14 -24.15
C PRO A 67 0.64 -0.39 -22.94
N ILE A 68 0.49 -0.96 -21.73
CA ILE A 68 1.26 -0.53 -20.56
C ILE A 68 2.63 -1.20 -20.64
N LEU A 69 3.71 -0.44 -20.62
CA LEU A 69 5.06 -0.96 -20.81
C LEU A 69 5.74 -1.23 -19.48
N SER A 70 6.65 -2.21 -19.44
CA SER A 70 7.50 -2.44 -18.27
C SER A 70 8.78 -1.60 -18.26
N PHE A 71 9.17 -1.08 -19.42
CA PHE A 71 10.31 -0.21 -19.60
C PHE A 71 10.03 0.85 -20.67
N ASP A 72 10.40 2.10 -20.39
CA ASP A 72 10.47 3.18 -21.38
C ASP A 72 11.53 4.20 -20.97
N THR A 73 12.20 4.79 -21.96
CA THR A 73 13.25 5.81 -21.82
C THR A 73 12.71 7.25 -21.87
N GLY A 74 11.39 7.43 -21.97
CA GLY A 74 10.75 8.75 -22.00
C GLY A 74 10.86 9.56 -20.69
N ALA A 75 10.46 10.82 -20.75
CA ALA A 75 10.27 11.65 -19.56
C ALA A 75 8.90 11.38 -18.93
N TYR A 76 8.91 10.92 -17.68
CA TYR A 76 7.72 10.48 -16.94
C TYR A 76 7.57 11.25 -15.64
N ASN A 77 6.32 11.42 -15.19
CA ASN A 77 6.04 11.82 -13.83
C ASN A 77 6.01 10.55 -12.98
N HIS A 78 6.88 10.50 -11.98
CA HIS A 78 7.07 9.33 -11.14
C HIS A 78 6.07 9.32 -9.98
N TYR A 79 5.34 8.22 -9.83
CA TYR A 79 4.41 7.97 -8.74
C TYR A 79 4.58 6.54 -8.22
N GLY A 80 4.11 6.28 -7.01
CA GLY A 80 4.17 4.95 -6.42
C GLY A 80 5.47 4.65 -5.69
N TYR A 81 5.48 3.49 -5.07
CA TYR A 81 6.53 3.00 -4.19
C TYR A 81 6.69 1.50 -4.43
N GLY A 82 7.93 1.02 -4.48
CA GLY A 82 8.22 -0.37 -4.79
C GLY A 82 9.69 -0.63 -5.05
N TRP A 83 10.04 -1.92 -5.09
CA TRP A 83 11.43 -2.36 -5.23
C TRP A 83 11.81 -2.81 -6.65
N GLY A 84 10.85 -3.22 -7.50
CA GLY A 84 11.21 -3.83 -8.78
C GLY A 84 10.23 -3.68 -9.95
N GLY A 85 8.96 -3.37 -9.69
CA GLY A 85 7.96 -3.19 -10.73
C GLY A 85 7.82 -1.74 -11.15
N THR A 86 7.85 -1.43 -12.45
CA THR A 86 7.41 -0.12 -12.95
C THR A 86 6.51 -0.30 -14.17
N ALA A 87 5.38 0.40 -14.17
CA ALA A 87 4.45 0.45 -15.29
C ALA A 87 4.48 1.84 -15.93
N TYR A 88 4.71 1.90 -17.24
CA TYR A 88 4.78 3.14 -18.01
C TYR A 88 3.55 3.27 -18.92
N PHE A 89 2.83 4.39 -18.79
CA PHE A 89 1.66 4.70 -19.62
C PHE A 89 1.35 6.20 -19.60
N THR A 90 0.44 6.64 -20.47
CA THR A 90 -0.13 8.00 -20.46
C THR A 90 -1.52 7.95 -19.86
N LEU A 91 -1.78 8.77 -18.84
CA LEU A 91 -3.11 8.98 -18.26
C LEU A 91 -3.75 10.20 -18.93
N ILE A 92 -4.98 10.04 -19.42
CA ILE A 92 -5.68 11.03 -20.24
C ILE A 92 -6.97 11.41 -19.53
N ASN A 93 -7.16 12.70 -19.27
CA ASN A 93 -8.40 13.25 -18.75
C ASN A 93 -9.21 13.90 -19.88
N ASN A 94 -10.22 13.21 -20.38
CA ASN A 94 -11.09 13.72 -21.44
C ASN A 94 -12.20 14.65 -20.91
N ASN A 95 -12.28 14.91 -19.60
CA ASN A 95 -13.26 15.83 -19.03
C ASN A 95 -12.92 17.31 -19.31
N ASN A 96 -13.91 18.18 -19.13
CA ASN A 96 -13.76 19.64 -19.14
C ASN A 96 -13.46 20.22 -17.74
N PHE A 97 -13.18 19.37 -16.76
CA PHE A 97 -12.86 19.74 -15.38
C PHE A 97 -11.70 18.88 -14.86
N ASN A 98 -11.07 19.35 -13.78
CA ASN A 98 -9.96 18.64 -13.13
C ASN A 98 -10.48 17.38 -12.43
N VAL A 99 -9.70 16.29 -12.50
CA VAL A 99 -10.03 15.01 -11.88
C VAL A 99 -8.85 14.52 -11.08
N ASP A 100 -9.12 14.02 -9.88
CA ASP A 100 -8.16 13.25 -9.11
C ASP A 100 -8.33 11.76 -9.42
N VAL A 101 -7.36 11.17 -10.10
CA VAL A 101 -7.37 9.74 -10.41
C VAL A 101 -6.70 8.99 -9.27
N THR A 102 -7.44 8.09 -8.63
CA THR A 102 -6.93 7.26 -7.52
C THR A 102 -6.67 5.85 -8.00
N PHE A 103 -5.41 5.42 -7.97
CA PHE A 103 -5.01 4.02 -8.03
C PHE A 103 -5.11 3.45 -6.61
N PRO A 104 -5.99 2.47 -6.36
CA PRO A 104 -6.22 1.97 -5.00
C PRO A 104 -5.06 1.11 -4.51
N GLU A 105 -4.92 0.95 -3.19
CA GLU A 105 -4.05 -0.11 -2.67
C GLU A 105 -4.51 -1.49 -3.17
N ARG A 106 -3.57 -2.43 -3.17
CA ARG A 106 -3.72 -3.80 -3.66
C ARG A 106 -4.02 -3.90 -5.16
N LEU A 107 -3.89 -2.82 -5.93
CA LEU A 107 -4.04 -2.86 -7.38
C LEU A 107 -2.98 -3.79 -7.98
N VAL A 108 -3.44 -4.82 -8.69
CA VAL A 108 -2.61 -5.81 -9.37
C VAL A 108 -2.54 -5.50 -10.85
N ILE A 109 -1.32 -5.53 -11.38
CA ILE A 109 -1.05 -5.61 -12.81
C ILE A 109 -0.34 -6.92 -13.12
N ILE A 110 -0.75 -7.57 -14.21
CA ILE A 110 -0.14 -8.83 -14.65
C ILE A 110 0.58 -8.62 -15.96
N ALA A 111 1.71 -9.30 -16.12
CA ALA A 111 2.38 -9.40 -17.41
C ALA A 111 1.51 -10.17 -18.41
N ASP A 112 1.65 -9.86 -19.69
CA ASP A 112 1.02 -10.59 -20.79
C ASP A 112 1.72 -11.91 -21.15
N ASP A 113 2.76 -12.27 -20.40
CA ASP A 113 3.50 -13.53 -20.50
C ASP A 113 3.69 -14.21 -19.13
N ASP A 114 3.87 -15.53 -19.14
CA ASP A 114 4.01 -16.34 -17.92
C ASP A 114 5.42 -16.32 -17.32
N SER A 115 6.41 -15.76 -18.02
CA SER A 115 7.82 -15.71 -17.58
C SER A 115 8.18 -14.43 -16.84
N SER A 116 7.33 -13.41 -16.96
CA SER A 116 7.55 -12.07 -16.47
C SER A 116 6.94 -11.82 -15.10
N GLN A 117 7.51 -10.83 -14.39
CA GLN A 117 7.01 -10.45 -13.07
C GLN A 117 5.65 -9.76 -13.14
N ASN A 118 4.77 -10.09 -12.20
CA ASN A 118 3.50 -9.39 -11.94
C ASN A 118 3.74 -8.38 -10.82
N ASN A 119 2.97 -7.28 -10.79
CA ASN A 119 3.19 -6.23 -9.81
C ASN A 119 1.93 -5.88 -9.02
N ILE A 120 2.13 -5.40 -7.79
CA ILE A 120 1.07 -4.92 -6.91
C ILE A 120 1.43 -3.58 -6.28
N LEU A 121 0.43 -2.71 -6.20
CA LEU A 121 0.53 -1.44 -5.47
C LEU A 121 0.11 -1.68 -4.02
N LEU A 122 0.95 -1.35 -3.04
CA LEU A 122 0.61 -1.55 -1.62
C LEU A 122 -0.02 -0.31 -0.95
N TYR A 123 0.01 0.84 -1.63
CA TYR A 123 -0.49 2.12 -1.14
C TYR A 123 -1.38 2.79 -2.17
N PRO A 124 -2.46 3.48 -1.77
CA PRO A 124 -3.22 4.25 -2.73
C PRO A 124 -2.37 5.40 -3.28
N ILE A 125 -2.45 5.63 -4.59
CA ILE A 125 -1.75 6.72 -5.28
C ILE A 125 -2.78 7.62 -5.93
N LYS A 126 -2.71 8.91 -5.60
CA LYS A 126 -3.63 9.93 -6.10
C LYS A 126 -2.92 10.87 -7.05
N ILE A 127 -3.39 10.96 -8.30
CA ILE A 127 -2.79 11.75 -9.36
C ILE A 127 -3.78 12.84 -9.80
N PRO A 128 -3.51 14.13 -9.51
CA PRO A 128 -4.35 15.21 -9.97
C PRO A 128 -4.10 15.49 -11.46
N LEU A 129 -5.15 15.45 -12.28
CA LEU A 129 -5.11 15.84 -13.69
C LEU A 129 -5.98 17.07 -13.94
N LEU A 130 -5.43 18.01 -14.71
CA LEU A 130 -6.18 19.15 -15.22
C LEU A 130 -7.18 18.70 -16.29
N ALA A 131 -8.21 19.52 -16.53
CA ALA A 131 -9.13 19.33 -17.65
C ALA A 131 -8.35 19.18 -18.97
N LYS A 132 -8.71 18.17 -19.79
CA LYS A 132 -8.08 17.89 -21.10
C LYS A 132 -6.58 17.56 -21.05
N GLU A 133 -6.03 17.28 -19.87
CA GLU A 133 -4.62 16.94 -19.73
C GLU A 133 -4.34 15.49 -20.20
N SER A 134 -3.17 15.30 -20.81
CA SER A 134 -2.53 13.99 -20.97
C SER A 134 -1.19 14.02 -20.25
N ARG A 135 -0.94 13.07 -19.35
CA ARG A 135 0.28 13.02 -18.55
C ARG A 135 0.94 11.65 -18.68
N LYS A 136 2.23 11.63 -19.00
CA LYS A 136 3.06 10.43 -18.92
C LYS A 136 3.34 10.08 -17.46
N ILE A 137 2.98 8.87 -17.07
CA ILE A 137 3.09 8.31 -15.72
C ILE A 137 4.02 7.11 -15.72
N SER A 138 4.96 7.06 -14.78
CA SER A 138 5.60 5.80 -14.38
C SER A 138 5.13 5.46 -12.97
N LEU A 139 4.48 4.32 -12.82
CA LEU A 139 3.94 3.84 -11.55
C LEU A 139 4.85 2.74 -11.00
N THR A 140 5.60 3.05 -9.94
CA THR A 140 6.48 2.08 -9.25
C THR A 140 5.68 1.26 -8.25
N MET A 141 5.92 -0.05 -8.25
CA MET A 141 5.13 -1.09 -7.58
C MET A 141 6.04 -2.22 -7.06
N PHE A 142 5.50 -3.10 -6.22
CA PHE A 142 6.22 -4.27 -5.71
C PHE A 142 5.98 -5.49 -6.60
N CYS A 143 6.98 -6.33 -6.74
CA CYS A 143 6.89 -7.57 -7.51
C CYS A 143 6.14 -8.64 -6.69
N THR A 144 5.35 -9.48 -7.36
CA THR A 144 4.51 -10.49 -6.69
C THR A 144 4.92 -11.93 -7.02
N ASN A 145 6.07 -12.10 -7.64
CA ASN A 145 6.63 -13.38 -8.05
C ASN A 145 8.15 -13.26 -8.21
N LYS A 146 8.84 -13.33 -7.07
CA LYS A 146 10.26 -13.03 -6.91
C LYS A 146 11.17 -13.81 -7.87
N GLU A 147 10.79 -15.03 -8.22
CA GLU A 147 11.58 -15.93 -9.06
C GLU A 147 11.47 -15.67 -10.57
N LYS A 148 10.50 -14.85 -11.01
CA LYS A 148 10.34 -14.52 -12.43
C LYS A 148 11.27 -13.37 -12.83
N CYS A 149 11.67 -13.34 -14.09
CA CYS A 149 12.52 -12.28 -14.64
C CYS A 149 11.68 -11.13 -15.22
N ILE A 150 12.32 -10.02 -15.60
CA ILE A 150 11.66 -8.90 -16.28
C ILE A 150 12.10 -8.95 -17.75
N TRP A 151 11.34 -9.63 -18.61
CA TRP A 151 11.64 -9.78 -20.05
C TRP A 151 10.92 -8.73 -20.91
N ASP A 152 10.86 -7.50 -20.41
CA ASP A 152 10.10 -6.39 -21.01
C ASP A 152 8.63 -6.71 -21.36
N PRO A 153 7.81 -7.23 -20.42
CA PRO A 153 6.42 -7.55 -20.69
C PRO A 153 5.58 -6.30 -20.97
N HIS A 154 4.40 -6.50 -21.56
CA HIS A 154 3.32 -5.54 -21.40
C HIS A 154 2.45 -5.90 -20.20
N TYR A 155 1.84 -4.90 -19.59
CA TYR A 155 0.99 -5.08 -18.43
C TYR A 155 -0.50 -4.87 -18.72
N GLU A 156 -1.32 -5.61 -17.97
CA GLU A 156 -2.77 -5.43 -17.86
C GLU A 156 -3.14 -5.11 -16.41
N ILE A 157 -3.92 -4.05 -16.18
CA ILE A 157 -4.54 -3.80 -14.87
C ILE A 157 -5.74 -4.73 -14.72
N ILE A 158 -5.70 -5.66 -13.77
CA ILE A 158 -6.77 -6.64 -13.58
C ILE A 158 -7.72 -6.30 -12.44
N GLY A 159 -7.29 -5.49 -11.46
CA GLY A 159 -8.13 -5.05 -10.36
C GLY A 159 -7.41 -5.02 -9.01
N GLN A 160 -8.17 -4.89 -7.93
CA GLN A 160 -7.66 -4.92 -6.56
C GLN A 160 -7.67 -6.34 -6.02
N SER A 161 -6.53 -6.81 -5.51
CA SER A 161 -6.44 -8.12 -4.86
C SER A 161 -7.42 -8.23 -3.71
N ASN A 162 -8.21 -9.31 -3.73
CA ASN A 162 -9.09 -9.71 -2.63
C ASN A 162 -8.41 -10.72 -1.68
N ASN A 163 -7.09 -10.97 -1.84
CA ASN A 163 -6.39 -11.87 -0.96
C ASN A 163 -6.33 -11.32 0.48
N GLU A 164 -6.72 -12.14 1.45
CA GLU A 164 -6.83 -11.77 2.86
C GLU A 164 -5.49 -11.33 3.45
N GLN A 165 -4.40 -12.00 3.10
CA GLN A 165 -3.08 -11.68 3.64
C GLN A 165 -2.54 -10.37 3.07
N ILE A 166 -2.78 -10.12 1.78
CA ILE A 166 -2.48 -8.83 1.15
C ILE A 166 -3.31 -7.70 1.78
N PHE A 167 -4.58 -7.97 2.11
CA PHE A 167 -5.43 -7.03 2.85
C PHE A 167 -4.89 -6.75 4.26
N ARG A 168 -4.50 -7.78 5.01
CA ARG A 168 -3.88 -7.62 6.34
C ARG A 168 -2.59 -6.82 6.28
N LEU A 169 -1.73 -7.11 5.30
CA LEU A 169 -0.49 -6.37 5.06
C LEU A 169 -0.80 -4.89 4.81
N THR A 170 -1.61 -4.59 3.81
CA THR A 170 -1.94 -3.19 3.45
C THR A 170 -2.64 -2.44 4.59
N ASN A 171 -3.47 -3.10 5.40
CA ASN A 171 -4.05 -2.47 6.60
C ASN A 171 -3.01 -2.09 7.65
N HIS A 172 -1.97 -2.91 7.87
CA HIS A 172 -0.88 -2.56 8.78
C HIS A 172 -0.03 -1.38 8.25
N LEU A 173 0.01 -1.20 6.94
CA LEU A 173 0.72 -0.10 6.29
C LEU A 173 -0.06 1.23 6.30
N LYS A 174 -1.40 1.22 6.47
CA LYS A 174 -2.26 2.42 6.32
C LYS A 174 -1.87 3.62 7.19
N ASN A 175 -1.29 3.37 8.36
CA ASN A 175 -0.91 4.42 9.30
C ASN A 175 0.59 4.77 9.24
N LYS A 176 1.34 4.15 8.32
CA LYS A 176 2.76 4.42 8.14
C LYS A 176 2.93 5.60 7.21
N SER A 177 3.73 6.57 7.65
CA SER A 177 4.02 7.75 6.81
C SER A 177 4.82 7.33 5.58
N GLU A 178 4.54 7.96 4.43
CA GLU A 178 5.30 7.75 3.19
C GLU A 178 6.81 7.91 3.42
N THR A 179 7.22 8.88 4.23
CA THR A 179 8.64 9.14 4.58
C THR A 179 9.28 7.99 5.35
N ALA A 180 8.54 7.31 6.23
CA ALA A 180 9.07 6.16 6.95
C ALA A 180 9.42 5.05 5.96
N ILE A 181 8.46 4.69 5.12
CA ILE A 181 8.57 3.62 4.11
C ILE A 181 9.60 3.96 3.03
N ALA A 182 9.82 5.24 2.74
CA ALA A 182 10.74 5.69 1.70
C ALA A 182 12.23 5.43 1.99
N ILE A 183 12.56 4.85 3.14
CA ILE A 183 13.90 4.36 3.46
C ILE A 183 14.16 3.09 2.63
N ILE A 184 15.29 3.06 1.90
CA ILE A 184 15.68 1.96 1.00
C ILE A 184 15.53 0.59 1.65
N ASP A 185 15.97 0.45 2.90
CA ASP A 185 15.89 -0.81 3.66
C ASP A 185 14.43 -1.27 3.84
N GLN A 186 13.50 -0.34 4.07
CA GLN A 186 12.09 -0.68 4.26
C GLN A 186 11.40 -1.12 2.97
N TYR A 187 11.83 -0.64 1.79
CA TYR A 187 11.33 -1.18 0.53
C TYR A 187 11.78 -2.62 0.30
N SER A 188 13.03 -2.93 0.65
CA SER A 188 13.56 -4.29 0.56
C SER A 188 12.81 -5.22 1.54
N ASP A 189 12.66 -4.80 2.79
CA ASP A 189 11.92 -5.56 3.81
C ASP A 189 10.46 -5.78 3.38
N LEU A 190 9.80 -4.74 2.86
CA LEU A 190 8.42 -4.85 2.39
C LEU A 190 8.29 -5.78 1.18
N GLN A 191 9.27 -5.75 0.26
CA GLN A 191 9.33 -6.68 -0.87
C GLN A 191 9.53 -8.13 -0.38
N ASP A 192 10.36 -8.36 0.63
CA ASP A 192 10.56 -9.69 1.20
C ASP A 192 9.33 -10.18 1.96
N ILE A 193 8.67 -9.33 2.74
CA ILE A 193 7.39 -9.65 3.40
C ILE A 193 6.32 -10.01 2.36
N LEU A 194 6.19 -9.20 1.30
CA LEU A 194 5.28 -9.51 0.20
C LEU A 194 5.64 -10.85 -0.46
N SER A 195 6.93 -11.13 -0.66
CA SER A 195 7.39 -12.41 -1.23
C SER A 195 7.08 -13.59 -0.30
N THR A 196 7.09 -13.41 1.02
CA THR A 196 6.64 -14.44 1.97
C THR A 196 5.16 -14.77 1.76
N ILE A 197 4.32 -13.78 1.42
CA ILE A 197 2.92 -14.01 1.06
C ILE A 197 2.81 -14.69 -0.31
N THR A 198 3.46 -14.13 -1.33
CA THR A 198 3.24 -14.53 -2.72
C THR A 198 4.00 -15.78 -3.12
N ASP A 199 5.12 -16.10 -2.50
CA ASP A 199 6.00 -17.23 -2.85
C ASP A 199 6.26 -18.16 -1.66
N GLY A 200 6.02 -17.69 -0.43
CA GLY A 200 6.35 -18.41 0.80
C GLY A 200 5.16 -18.97 1.58
N ASN A 201 5.32 -18.97 2.91
CA ASN A 201 4.41 -19.57 3.87
C ASN A 201 3.25 -18.65 4.30
N GLY A 202 3.19 -17.43 3.77
CA GLY A 202 2.21 -16.42 4.19
C GLY A 202 2.76 -15.41 5.20
N LEU A 203 1.99 -14.34 5.41
CA LEU A 203 2.26 -13.24 6.33
C LEU A 203 2.35 -13.75 7.77
N THR A 204 3.47 -13.47 8.43
CA THR A 204 3.75 -13.89 9.81
C THR A 204 3.61 -12.72 10.79
N GLN A 205 3.57 -13.02 12.09
CA GLN A 205 3.58 -11.97 13.12
C GLN A 205 4.91 -11.21 13.13
N ALA A 206 6.04 -11.88 12.88
CA ALA A 206 7.34 -11.23 12.81
C ALA A 206 7.39 -10.16 11.70
N ASP A 207 6.74 -10.41 10.56
CA ASP A 207 6.61 -9.44 9.47
C ASP A 207 5.82 -8.19 9.92
N LEU A 208 4.74 -8.40 10.66
CA LEU A 208 3.92 -7.32 11.21
C LEU A 208 4.67 -6.52 12.29
N ASP A 209 5.49 -7.19 13.09
CA ASP A 209 6.33 -6.56 14.11
C ASP A 209 7.42 -5.68 13.47
N ILE A 210 8.03 -6.14 12.38
CA ILE A 210 8.96 -5.35 11.56
C ILE A 210 8.27 -4.08 11.07
N ILE A 211 7.11 -4.20 10.41
CA ILE A 211 6.33 -3.05 9.92
C ILE A 211 5.99 -2.11 11.07
N SER A 212 5.59 -2.65 12.22
CA SER A 212 5.20 -1.86 13.39
C SER A 212 6.34 -0.99 13.92
N SER A 213 7.59 -1.41 13.73
CA SER A 213 8.78 -0.66 14.14
C SER A 213 9.16 0.52 13.22
N TRP A 214 8.56 0.60 12.02
CA TRP A 214 8.78 1.69 11.06
C TRP A 214 8.14 3.01 11.46
#